data_AF-A0A511FBU7-F1
#
_entry.id   AF-A0A511FBU7-F1
#
_cell.length_a   1.000
_cell.length_b   1.000
_cell.length_c   1.000
_cell.angle_alpha   90.00
_cell.angle_beta   90.00
_cell.angle_gamma   90.00
#
_symmetry.space_group_name_H-M   'P 1'
#
loop_
_entity.id
_entity.type
_entity.pdbx_description
1 polymer ?
#
loop_
_entity_poly.entity_id
_entity_poly.type
_entity_poly.pdbx_seq_one_letter_code
_entity_poly.pdbx_strand_id
1 'polypeptide(L)'
;MTAPVALVLVSHSARLAEGVRELAAQMAPDVLILAAGGDGSGGLGTSFDLVEQALTEATADRRSAVVLTDLGSAVLTAESVLEFLDEDVAARVHLADAPLVEAAVAAGVTAAGGAPVGEVLGAAVAAGAGFPHAVGAGEVPPEEPAAAAPAAVAPPAAHEPEHPITAQVVVRNPMGLHARPAAVLARMMAGFDAAVQVDGVNGASVLELMQLGATQGRTLEVSATGPQARVAVDAFVGAVEEGFGEV
;
A
#
# COMPACT_ATOMS: atom_id res chain seq x y z
N MET A 1 -4.00 18.55 1.04
CA MET A 1 -5.41 18.21 0.77
C MET A 1 -5.69 16.92 1.53
N THR A 2 -6.83 16.77 2.19
CA THR A 2 -7.17 15.50 2.87
C THR A 2 -7.43 14.42 1.83
N ALA A 3 -6.89 13.22 2.05
CA ALA A 3 -7.10 12.09 1.15
C ALA A 3 -8.60 11.72 1.06
N PRO A 4 -9.09 11.28 -0.12
CA PRO A 4 -10.49 10.90 -0.30
C PRO A 4 -10.85 9.56 0.38
N VAL A 5 -9.84 8.80 0.80
CA VAL A 5 -9.97 7.48 1.42
C VAL A 5 -9.36 7.50 2.81
N ALA A 6 -10.11 7.05 3.81
CA ALA A 6 -9.63 6.80 5.17
C ALA A 6 -9.31 5.31 5.36
N LEU A 7 -8.48 5.01 6.36
CA LEU A 7 -8.17 3.64 6.77
C LEU A 7 -8.72 3.36 8.16
N VAL A 8 -9.30 2.17 8.37
CA VAL A 8 -9.76 1.70 9.68
C VAL A 8 -9.08 0.39 10.02
N LEU A 9 -8.30 0.40 11.10
CA LEU A 9 -7.49 -0.72 11.56
C LEU A 9 -8.22 -1.44 12.70
N VAL A 10 -8.80 -2.58 12.39
CA VAL A 10 -9.54 -3.42 13.33
C VAL A 10 -8.64 -4.53 13.83
N SER A 11 -8.50 -4.67 15.14
CA SER A 11 -7.59 -5.68 15.70
C SER A 11 -8.04 -6.14 17.08
N HIS A 12 -7.65 -7.36 17.45
CA HIS A 12 -7.88 -7.88 18.80
C HIS A 12 -7.15 -7.06 19.87
N SER A 13 -6.08 -6.37 19.49
CA SER A 13 -5.24 -5.59 20.38
C SER A 13 -5.31 -4.11 20.02
N ALA A 14 -5.73 -3.28 20.97
CA ALA A 14 -5.64 -1.83 20.89
C ALA A 14 -4.20 -1.37 20.59
N ARG A 15 -3.22 -2.00 21.24
CA ARG A 15 -1.80 -1.66 21.06
C ARG A 15 -1.29 -2.00 19.66
N LEU A 16 -1.78 -3.09 19.07
CA LEU A 16 -1.42 -3.46 17.70
C LEU A 16 -2.05 -2.49 16.70
N ALA A 17 -3.36 -2.23 16.81
CA ALA A 17 -4.05 -1.28 15.95
C ALA A 17 -3.36 0.09 15.98
N GLU A 18 -3.04 0.57 17.19
CA GLU A 18 -2.38 1.86 17.39
C GLU A 18 -0.94 1.87 16.88
N GLY A 19 -0.17 0.79 17.09
CA GLY A 19 1.19 0.69 16.55
C GLY A 19 1.22 0.67 15.01
N VAL A 20 0.25 -0.02 14.38
CA VAL A 20 0.12 -0.01 12.92
C VAL A 20 -0.32 1.36 12.42
N ARG A 21 -1.24 2.03 13.13
CA ARG A 21 -1.64 3.42 12.84
C ARG A 21 -0.43 4.35 12.87
N GLU A 22 0.37 4.28 13.92
CA GLU A 22 1.58 5.08 14.10
C GLU A 22 2.57 4.86 12.94
N LEU A 23 2.83 3.60 12.59
CA LEU A 23 3.73 3.25 11.49
C LEU A 23 3.22 3.79 10.15
N ALA A 24 1.96 3.54 9.79
CA ALA A 24 1.39 3.98 8.53
C ALA A 24 1.33 5.52 8.43
N ALA A 25 1.01 6.21 9.54
CA ALA A 25 0.95 7.68 9.58
C ALA A 25 2.30 8.37 9.33
N GLN A 26 3.43 7.71 9.63
CA GLN A 26 4.76 8.25 9.28
C GLN A 26 4.96 8.36 7.76
N MET A 27 4.31 7.49 6.99
CA MET A 27 4.43 7.40 5.54
C MET A 27 3.29 8.16 4.83
N ALA A 28 2.14 8.25 5.49
CA ALA A 28 0.90 8.86 4.99
C ALA A 28 0.31 9.87 5.99
N PRO A 29 0.98 11.01 6.27
CA PRO A 29 0.56 11.96 7.30
C PRO A 29 -0.76 12.68 7.00
N ASP A 30 -1.15 12.74 5.73
CA ASP A 30 -2.37 13.42 5.26
C ASP A 30 -3.59 12.48 5.11
N VAL A 31 -3.44 11.20 5.50
CA VAL A 31 -4.51 10.19 5.46
C VAL A 31 -5.10 10.05 6.86
N LEU A 32 -6.44 10.02 6.95
CA LEU A 32 -7.12 9.68 8.18
C LEU A 32 -7.00 8.17 8.43
N ILE A 33 -6.29 7.79 9.50
CA ILE A 33 -6.10 6.40 9.90
C ILE A 33 -6.63 6.25 11.32
N LEU A 34 -7.67 5.41 11.48
CA LEU A 34 -8.34 5.19 12.75
C LEU A 34 -8.05 3.78 13.27
N ALA A 35 -7.79 3.67 14.56
CA ALA A 35 -7.54 2.39 15.24
C ALA A 35 -8.79 1.97 16.03
N ALA A 36 -9.33 0.79 15.73
CA ALA A 36 -10.45 0.17 16.41
C ALA A 36 -10.00 -1.19 16.96
N GLY A 37 -9.19 -1.15 18.02
CA GLY A 37 -8.60 -2.36 18.61
C GLY A 37 -9.03 -2.63 20.04
N GLY A 38 -9.18 -3.91 20.39
CA GLY A 38 -9.54 -4.34 21.74
C GLY A 38 -11.03 -4.47 22.00
N ASP A 39 -11.36 -4.93 23.20
CA ASP A 39 -12.74 -5.22 23.63
C ASP A 39 -13.51 -4.01 24.19
N GLY A 40 -12.91 -2.82 24.21
CA GLY A 40 -13.47 -1.60 24.82
C GLY A 40 -13.26 -1.48 26.33
N SER A 41 -12.75 -2.52 27.00
CA SER A 41 -12.42 -2.55 28.44
C SER A 41 -10.90 -2.56 28.72
N GLY A 42 -10.08 -2.59 27.67
CA GLY A 42 -8.63 -2.66 27.74
C GLY A 42 -8.05 -4.07 27.59
N GLY A 43 -8.92 -5.07 27.37
CA GLY A 43 -8.55 -6.45 27.08
C GLY A 43 -8.37 -6.73 25.59
N LEU A 44 -7.99 -7.98 25.27
CA LEU A 44 -7.94 -8.47 23.90
C LEU A 44 -9.34 -8.87 23.44
N GLY A 45 -9.71 -8.45 22.25
CA GLY A 45 -11.01 -8.74 21.63
C GLY A 45 -11.32 -7.73 20.53
N THR A 46 -12.47 -7.88 19.88
CA THR A 46 -12.95 -6.90 18.90
C THR A 46 -14.29 -6.35 19.38
N SER A 47 -14.38 -5.03 19.55
CA SER A 47 -15.59 -4.35 20.00
C SER A 47 -16.41 -3.85 18.80
N PHE A 48 -17.70 -4.19 18.78
CA PHE A 48 -18.65 -3.66 17.81
C PHE A 48 -18.68 -2.13 17.84
N ASP A 49 -18.85 -1.55 19.03
CA ASP A 49 -19.00 -0.10 19.23
C ASP A 49 -17.76 0.68 18.75
N LEU A 50 -16.55 0.17 19.02
CA LEU A 50 -15.31 0.81 18.57
C LEU A 50 -15.20 0.80 17.03
N VAL A 51 -15.60 -0.31 16.40
CA VAL A 51 -15.57 -0.44 14.94
C VAL A 51 -16.64 0.45 14.30
N GLU A 52 -17.86 0.46 14.82
CA GLU A 52 -18.95 1.33 14.36
C GLU A 52 -18.56 2.81 14.46
N GLN A 53 -18.00 3.23 15.59
CA GLN A 53 -17.52 4.60 15.79
C GLN A 53 -16.44 4.96 14.77
N ALA A 54 -15.44 4.09 14.57
CA ALA A 54 -14.36 4.33 13.63
C ALA A 54 -14.86 4.41 12.18
N LEU A 55 -15.81 3.55 11.78
CA LEU A 55 -16.39 3.59 10.42
C LEU A 55 -17.22 4.85 10.19
N THR A 56 -17.98 5.28 11.20
CA THR A 56 -18.75 6.53 11.16
C THR A 56 -17.83 7.74 10.97
N GLU A 57 -16.73 7.80 11.70
CA GLU A 57 -15.74 8.88 11.58
C GLU A 57 -14.96 8.82 10.25
N ALA A 58 -14.57 7.62 9.81
CA ALA A 58 -13.85 7.39 8.56
C ALA A 58 -14.65 7.87 7.34
N THR A 59 -15.96 7.60 7.34
CA THR A 59 -16.89 7.91 6.24
C THR A 59 -17.57 9.27 6.36
N ALA A 60 -17.24 10.05 7.39
CA ALA A 60 -17.65 11.44 7.51
C ALA A 60 -17.25 12.25 6.26
N ASP A 61 -18.00 13.31 5.96
CA ASP A 61 -17.83 14.14 4.76
C ASP A 61 -17.90 13.37 3.43
N ARG A 62 -18.57 12.21 3.44
CA ARG A 62 -18.72 11.30 2.28
C ARG A 62 -17.41 10.69 1.77
N ARG A 63 -16.40 10.57 2.64
CA ARG A 63 -15.20 9.79 2.37
C ARG A 63 -15.53 8.30 2.20
N SER A 64 -14.68 7.61 1.44
CA SER A 64 -14.63 6.15 1.42
C SER A 64 -13.68 5.63 2.49
N ALA A 65 -13.86 4.38 2.92
CA ALA A 65 -13.00 3.76 3.91
C ALA A 65 -12.52 2.38 3.46
N VAL A 66 -11.24 2.07 3.71
CA VAL A 66 -10.69 0.72 3.62
C VAL A 66 -10.47 0.17 5.02
N VAL A 67 -11.06 -0.98 5.31
CA VAL A 67 -10.97 -1.67 6.60
C VAL A 67 -9.93 -2.76 6.50
N LEU A 68 -9.04 -2.80 7.47
CA LEU A 68 -7.96 -3.77 7.58
C LEU A 68 -8.08 -4.49 8.92
N THR A 69 -7.99 -5.82 8.91
CA THR A 69 -8.19 -6.67 10.09
C THR A 69 -6.97 -7.53 10.39
N ASP A 70 -6.76 -7.91 11.65
CA ASP A 70 -5.70 -8.86 12.03
C ASP A 70 -6.07 -10.34 11.79
N LEU A 71 -7.16 -10.81 12.37
CA LEU A 71 -7.58 -12.20 12.43
C LEU A 71 -9.06 -12.35 12.09
N GLY A 72 -9.49 -13.56 11.74
CA GLY A 72 -10.83 -13.84 11.23
C GLY A 72 -12.00 -13.37 12.11
N SER A 73 -11.91 -13.37 13.44
CA SER A 73 -12.98 -12.84 14.29
C SER A 73 -13.13 -11.31 14.21
N ALA A 74 -12.06 -10.58 13.88
CA ALA A 74 -12.13 -9.15 13.62
C ALA A 74 -12.85 -8.88 12.29
N VAL A 75 -12.64 -9.73 11.27
CA VAL A 75 -13.40 -9.72 10.01
C VAL A 75 -14.89 -9.87 10.28
N LEU A 76 -15.29 -10.91 11.02
CA LEU A 76 -16.70 -11.15 11.33
C LEU A 76 -17.35 -9.97 12.07
N THR A 77 -16.61 -9.32 12.96
CA THR A 77 -17.10 -8.15 13.69
C THR A 77 -17.28 -6.96 12.75
N ALA A 78 -16.31 -6.70 11.86
CA ALA A 78 -16.40 -5.64 10.87
C ALA A 78 -17.58 -5.86 9.90
N GLU A 79 -17.76 -7.08 9.40
CA GLU A 79 -18.91 -7.46 8.57
C GLU A 79 -20.23 -7.25 9.31
N SER A 80 -20.31 -7.69 10.57
CA SER A 80 -21.50 -7.48 11.40
C SER A 80 -21.81 -6.00 11.57
N VAL A 81 -20.81 -5.13 11.77
CA VAL A 81 -21.05 -3.68 11.85
C VAL A 81 -21.55 -3.14 10.52
N LEU A 82 -20.98 -3.56 9.39
CA LEU A 82 -21.42 -3.12 8.05
C LEU A 82 -22.89 -3.42 7.78
N GLU A 83 -23.41 -4.54 8.28
CA GLU A 83 -24.83 -4.90 8.17
C GLU A 83 -25.77 -3.95 8.94
N PHE A 84 -25.26 -3.24 9.96
CA PHE A 84 -26.03 -2.31 10.80
C PHE A 84 -25.90 -0.85 10.38
N LEU A 85 -24.91 -0.51 9.55
CA LEU A 85 -24.74 0.84 9.02
C LEU A 85 -25.82 1.18 7.98
N ASP A 86 -26.06 2.47 7.80
CA ASP A 86 -26.89 2.96 6.69
C ASP A 86 -26.33 2.48 5.34
N GLU A 87 -27.21 2.10 4.41
CA GLU A 87 -26.84 1.53 3.10
C GLU A 87 -25.86 2.43 2.33
N ASP A 88 -26.08 3.75 2.37
CA ASP A 88 -25.19 4.74 1.76
C ASP A 88 -23.77 4.69 2.37
N VAL A 89 -23.65 4.50 3.68
CA VAL A 89 -22.37 4.41 4.39
C VAL A 89 -21.70 3.08 4.07
N ALA A 90 -22.42 1.96 4.21
CA ALA A 90 -21.92 0.62 3.93
C ALA A 90 -21.37 0.50 2.50
N ALA A 91 -22.03 1.13 1.51
CA ALA A 91 -21.57 1.15 0.11
C ALA A 91 -20.21 1.83 -0.12
N ARG A 92 -19.70 2.60 0.84
CA ARG A 92 -18.40 3.31 0.76
C ARG A 92 -17.30 2.65 1.60
N VAL A 93 -17.63 1.60 2.33
CA VAL A 93 -16.67 0.88 3.18
C VAL A 93 -16.26 -0.42 2.49
N HIS A 94 -14.96 -0.67 2.41
CA HIS A 94 -14.41 -1.83 1.73
C HIS A 94 -13.48 -2.58 2.67
N LEU A 95 -13.79 -3.85 2.93
CA LEU A 95 -12.93 -4.73 3.72
C LEU A 95 -11.85 -5.33 2.83
N ALA A 96 -10.58 -5.19 3.23
CA ALA A 96 -9.46 -5.81 2.51
C ALA A 96 -9.12 -7.17 3.08
N ASP A 97 -9.02 -8.17 2.21
CA ASP A 97 -8.43 -9.47 2.54
C ASP A 97 -6.90 -9.39 2.41
N ALA A 98 -6.25 -8.91 3.47
CA ALA A 98 -4.82 -8.61 3.44
C ALA A 98 -4.17 -8.62 4.84
N PRO A 99 -2.86 -8.88 4.95
CA PRO A 99 -2.13 -8.76 6.21
C PRO A 99 -2.16 -7.33 6.77
N LEU A 100 -2.58 -7.19 8.04
CA LEU A 100 -2.86 -5.90 8.66
C LEU A 100 -1.75 -4.84 8.49
N VAL A 101 -0.49 -5.21 8.75
CA VAL A 101 0.62 -4.24 8.84
C VAL A 101 1.00 -3.74 7.44
N GLU A 102 1.25 -4.67 6.53
CA GLU A 102 1.73 -4.39 5.18
C GLU A 102 0.64 -3.71 4.36
N ALA A 103 -0.61 -4.18 4.51
CA ALA A 103 -1.76 -3.57 3.87
C ALA A 103 -1.98 -2.13 4.34
N ALA A 104 -1.80 -1.84 5.64
CA ALA A 104 -1.96 -0.48 6.16
C ALA A 104 -0.93 0.49 5.58
N VAL A 105 0.31 0.03 5.43
CA VAL A 105 1.38 0.82 4.79
C VAL A 105 1.09 1.04 3.30
N ALA A 106 0.79 -0.02 2.55
CA ALA A 106 0.54 0.07 1.11
C ALA A 106 -0.70 0.91 0.80
N ALA A 107 -1.81 0.68 1.51
CA ALA A 107 -3.03 1.45 1.39
C ALA A 107 -2.81 2.91 1.79
N GLY A 108 -2.07 3.16 2.87
CA GLY A 108 -1.79 4.52 3.36
C GLY A 108 -1.01 5.34 2.33
N VAL A 109 0.05 4.79 1.77
CA VAL A 109 0.85 5.48 0.74
C VAL A 109 0.02 5.75 -0.52
N THR A 110 -0.78 4.77 -0.94
CA THR A 110 -1.65 4.90 -2.13
C THR A 110 -2.74 5.95 -1.92
N ALA A 111 -3.40 5.94 -0.75
CA ALA A 111 -4.40 6.94 -0.37
C ALA A 111 -3.81 8.35 -0.26
N ALA A 112 -2.59 8.48 0.27
CA ALA A 112 -1.88 9.76 0.35
C ALA A 112 -1.54 10.36 -1.03
N GLY A 113 -1.40 9.50 -2.06
CA GLY A 113 -1.28 9.91 -3.45
C GLY A 113 -2.58 10.45 -4.05
N GLY A 114 -3.71 10.37 -3.33
CA GLY A 114 -5.03 10.81 -3.79
C GLY A 114 -5.77 9.78 -4.64
N ALA A 115 -5.31 8.53 -4.65
CA ALA A 115 -5.91 7.45 -5.44
C ALA A 115 -7.35 7.14 -5.00
N PRO A 116 -8.23 6.70 -5.92
CA PRO A 116 -9.59 6.28 -5.60
C PRO A 116 -9.59 4.99 -4.76
N VAL A 117 -10.70 4.74 -4.05
CA VAL A 117 -10.81 3.62 -3.10
C VAL A 117 -10.51 2.25 -3.69
N GLY A 118 -10.86 2.01 -4.96
CA GLY A 118 -10.57 0.75 -5.64
C GLY A 118 -9.07 0.47 -5.78
N GLU A 119 -8.27 1.50 -6.05
CA GLU A 119 -6.81 1.39 -6.14
C GLU A 119 -6.18 1.25 -4.75
N VAL A 120 -6.70 1.97 -3.75
CA VAL A 120 -6.26 1.83 -2.35
C VAL A 120 -6.51 0.41 -1.83
N LEU A 121 -7.69 -0.14 -2.10
CA LEU A 121 -8.04 -1.53 -1.77
C LEU A 121 -7.15 -2.53 -2.52
N GLY A 122 -6.92 -2.30 -3.82
CA GLY A 122 -6.04 -3.15 -4.62
C GLY A 122 -4.61 -3.19 -4.08
N ALA A 123 -4.05 -2.04 -3.67
CA ALA A 123 -2.74 -1.94 -3.06
C ALA A 123 -2.67 -2.66 -1.71
N ALA A 124 -3.73 -2.57 -0.90
CA ALA A 124 -3.86 -3.30 0.36
C ALA A 124 -3.77 -4.82 0.13
N VAL A 125 -4.57 -5.36 -0.80
CA VAL A 125 -4.61 -6.79 -1.12
C VAL A 125 -3.29 -7.28 -1.73
N ALA A 126 -2.69 -6.50 -2.63
CA ALA A 126 -1.42 -6.85 -3.26
C ALA A 126 -0.26 -6.95 -2.25
N ALA A 127 -0.33 -6.24 -1.12
CA ALA A 127 0.67 -6.28 -0.07
C ALA A 127 0.93 -7.70 0.48
N GLY A 128 -0.09 -8.57 0.47
CA GLY A 128 0.04 -9.96 0.92
C GLY A 128 0.95 -10.82 0.05
N ALA A 129 1.14 -10.47 -1.23
CA ALA A 129 2.05 -11.18 -2.13
C ALA A 129 3.53 -10.79 -1.92
N GLY A 130 3.79 -9.69 -1.22
CA GLY A 130 5.11 -9.08 -1.05
C GLY A 130 6.00 -9.69 0.03
N PHE A 131 5.58 -10.79 0.68
CA PHE A 131 6.46 -11.56 1.56
C PHE A 131 7.18 -12.66 0.76
N PRO A 132 8.44 -12.46 0.33
CA PRO A 132 9.28 -13.58 -0.04
C PRO A 132 9.44 -14.49 1.17
N HIS A 133 9.33 -15.81 0.97
CA HIS A 133 9.95 -16.77 1.89
C HIS A 133 11.38 -16.29 2.12
N ALA A 134 11.77 -16.10 3.38
CA ALA A 134 13.14 -15.74 3.71
C ALA A 134 14.09 -16.74 3.02
N VAL A 135 14.73 -16.32 1.94
CA VAL A 135 15.69 -17.15 1.22
C VAL A 135 16.92 -17.22 2.11
N GLY A 136 17.04 -18.31 2.87
CA GLY A 136 18.24 -18.62 3.65
C GLY A 136 18.02 -19.00 5.12
N ALA A 137 17.29 -20.08 5.39
CA ALA A 137 17.55 -20.96 6.55
C ALA A 137 16.74 -22.26 6.43
N GLY A 138 17.31 -23.29 5.81
CA GLY A 138 16.82 -24.68 5.88
C GLY A 138 15.53 -24.94 5.09
N GLU A 139 15.67 -25.66 3.99
CA GLU A 139 14.56 -26.19 3.19
C GLU A 139 13.57 -26.97 4.07
N VAL A 140 12.31 -26.53 4.10
CA VAL A 140 11.18 -27.43 4.33
C VAL A 140 10.56 -27.65 2.94
N PRO A 141 10.64 -28.88 2.38
CA PRO A 141 10.15 -29.13 1.04
C PRO A 141 8.63 -28.95 0.99
N PRO A 142 8.08 -28.31 -0.06
CA PRO A 142 6.64 -28.23 -0.23
C PRO A 142 6.08 -29.62 -0.60
N GLU A 143 5.01 -30.02 0.08
CA GLU A 143 4.11 -31.05 -0.45
C GLU A 143 3.41 -30.46 -1.70
N GLU A 144 3.61 -31.10 -2.85
CA GLU A 144 2.92 -30.75 -4.09
C GLU A 144 1.40 -30.95 -3.95
N PRO A 145 0.61 -30.18 -4.69
CA PRO A 145 0.02 -30.82 -5.86
C PRO A 145 0.08 -30.00 -7.16
N ALA A 146 0.46 -30.74 -8.21
CA ALA A 146 -0.08 -30.72 -9.58
C ALA A 146 0.02 -29.43 -10.43
N ALA A 147 1.16 -29.35 -11.13
CA ALA A 147 1.37 -28.95 -12.52
C ALA A 147 0.25 -28.19 -13.30
N ALA A 148 0.56 -26.91 -13.52
CA ALA A 148 0.45 -26.06 -14.73
C ALA A 148 -0.15 -26.62 -16.04
N ALA A 149 -0.84 -25.75 -16.80
CA ALA A 149 -0.25 -24.88 -17.85
C ALA A 149 -1.38 -24.16 -18.68
N PRO A 150 -1.11 -23.44 -19.79
CA PRO A 150 -1.04 -21.97 -19.87
C PRO A 150 -2.00 -21.36 -20.92
N ALA A 151 -2.14 -20.03 -20.98
CA ALA A 151 -2.30 -19.28 -22.25
C ALA A 151 -2.37 -17.76 -22.03
N ALA A 152 -1.70 -17.05 -22.92
CA ALA A 152 -1.65 -15.60 -23.04
C ALA A 152 -2.46 -15.10 -24.26
N VAL A 153 -2.68 -13.76 -24.31
CA VAL A 153 -2.84 -12.85 -25.48
C VAL A 153 -4.26 -12.74 -26.11
N ALA A 154 -4.84 -11.59 -26.54
CA ALA A 154 -4.63 -10.11 -26.44
C ALA A 154 -5.82 -9.31 -27.11
N PRO A 155 -5.68 -8.11 -27.77
CA PRO A 155 -6.28 -6.79 -27.42
C PRO A 155 -7.36 -6.25 -28.43
N PRO A 156 -7.90 -5.01 -28.29
CA PRO A 156 -7.37 -3.82 -29.01
C PRO A 156 -7.39 -2.52 -28.15
N ALA A 157 -6.49 -1.54 -28.31
CA ALA A 157 -6.38 -0.66 -29.46
C ALA A 157 -4.93 -0.23 -29.75
N ALA A 158 -4.63 -0.06 -31.03
CA ALA A 158 -3.32 0.29 -31.56
C ALA A 158 -2.87 1.69 -31.11
N HIS A 159 -1.71 1.74 -30.44
CA HIS A 159 -0.72 2.80 -30.57
C HIS A 159 0.64 2.10 -30.76
N GLU A 160 1.52 2.67 -31.59
CA GLU A 160 2.86 2.16 -31.85
C GLU A 160 3.62 1.93 -30.53
N PRO A 161 4.56 0.95 -30.43
CA PRO A 161 5.32 0.75 -29.20
C PRO A 161 6.18 1.98 -28.94
N GLU A 162 5.71 2.88 -28.08
CA GLU A 162 6.51 3.95 -27.53
C GLU A 162 7.71 3.32 -26.83
N HIS A 163 8.93 3.69 -27.24
CA HIS A 163 10.13 3.23 -26.57
C HIS A 163 10.10 3.76 -25.12
N PRO A 164 10.26 2.90 -24.10
CA PRO A 164 10.26 3.34 -22.72
C PRO A 164 11.39 4.36 -22.51
N ILE A 165 11.09 5.40 -21.74
CA ILE A 165 12.09 6.37 -21.33
C ILE A 165 12.84 5.76 -20.15
N THR A 166 14.15 5.62 -20.29
CA THR A 166 15.00 4.97 -19.27
C THR A 166 16.10 5.92 -18.80
N ALA A 167 16.46 5.83 -17.52
CA ALA A 167 17.62 6.49 -16.93
C ALA A 167 18.24 5.62 -15.83
N GLN A 168 19.50 5.91 -15.48
CA GLN A 168 20.17 5.28 -14.34
C GLN A 168 20.64 6.34 -13.35
N VAL A 169 20.52 6.04 -12.05
CA VAL A 169 20.88 6.96 -10.97
C VAL A 169 21.49 6.20 -9.79
N VAL A 170 22.48 6.81 -9.12
CA VAL A 170 23.17 6.22 -7.96
C VAL A 170 22.50 6.68 -6.67
N VAL A 171 22.14 5.73 -5.80
CA VAL A 171 21.55 6.03 -4.49
C VAL A 171 22.58 6.74 -3.60
N ARG A 172 22.29 7.99 -3.21
CA ARG A 172 23.19 8.79 -2.36
C ARG A 172 22.90 8.70 -0.86
N ASN A 173 21.64 8.44 -0.50
CA ASN A 173 21.24 8.36 0.91
C ASN A 173 21.96 7.19 1.62
N PRO A 174 22.65 7.44 2.75
CA PRO A 174 23.36 6.39 3.50
C PRO A 174 22.46 5.26 4.01
N MET A 175 21.20 5.56 4.32
CA MET A 175 20.20 4.58 4.77
C MET A 175 19.58 3.80 3.59
N GLY A 176 19.88 4.19 2.36
CA GLY A 176 19.33 3.56 1.15
C GLY A 176 17.85 3.85 0.92
N LEU A 177 17.20 3.01 0.11
CA LEU A 177 15.77 3.10 -0.20
C LEU A 177 14.92 2.38 0.87
N HIS A 178 14.98 2.88 2.11
CA HIS A 178 14.17 2.37 3.22
C HIS A 178 12.73 2.93 3.18
N ALA A 179 11.92 2.56 4.17
CA ALA A 179 10.50 2.85 4.25
C ALA A 179 10.11 4.30 3.90
N ARG A 180 10.78 5.31 4.49
CA ARG A 180 10.43 6.72 4.27
C ARG A 180 10.77 7.22 2.85
N PRO A 181 12.01 7.13 2.35
CA PRO A 181 12.34 7.41 0.95
C PRO A 181 11.48 6.64 -0.05
N ALA A 182 11.22 5.36 0.20
CA ALA A 182 10.38 4.53 -0.65
C ALA A 182 8.93 5.06 -0.70
N ALA A 183 8.38 5.50 0.43
CA ALA A 183 7.04 6.09 0.48
C ALA A 183 6.95 7.42 -0.28
N VAL A 184 7.99 8.26 -0.18
CA VAL A 184 8.08 9.52 -0.91
C VAL A 184 8.12 9.28 -2.42
N LEU A 185 8.97 8.35 -2.87
CA LEU A 185 9.06 7.97 -4.28
C LEU A 185 7.75 7.34 -4.76
N ALA A 186 7.20 6.36 -4.04
CA ALA A 186 5.96 5.69 -4.41
C ALA A 186 4.82 6.68 -4.63
N ARG A 187 4.62 7.63 -3.69
CA ARG A 187 3.63 8.71 -3.83
C ARG A 187 3.92 9.63 -5.02
N MET A 188 5.18 10.00 -5.22
CA MET A 188 5.56 10.85 -6.34
C MET A 188 5.27 10.16 -7.67
N MET A 189 5.61 8.88 -7.81
CA MET A 189 5.39 8.09 -9.02
C MET A 189 3.91 7.83 -9.27
N ALA A 190 3.12 7.55 -8.23
CA ALA A 190 1.66 7.37 -8.33
C ALA A 190 0.94 8.64 -8.81
N GLY A 191 1.54 9.83 -8.66
CA GLY A 191 0.96 11.08 -9.13
C GLY A 191 1.10 11.35 -10.63
N PHE A 192 1.84 10.53 -11.37
CA PHE A 192 2.04 10.68 -12.81
C PHE A 192 1.13 9.74 -13.62
N ASP A 193 0.64 10.24 -14.75
CA ASP A 193 0.03 9.41 -15.81
C ASP A 193 1.15 8.72 -16.62
N ALA A 194 1.82 7.79 -15.95
CA ALA A 194 2.91 6.97 -16.49
C ALA A 194 3.04 5.66 -15.71
N ALA A 195 3.31 4.56 -16.42
CA ALA A 195 3.69 3.30 -15.79
C ALA A 195 5.21 3.32 -15.52
N VAL A 196 5.59 3.50 -14.26
CA VAL A 196 7.00 3.61 -13.85
C VAL A 196 7.49 2.29 -13.24
N GLN A 197 8.65 1.80 -13.70
CA GLN A 197 9.35 0.66 -13.13
C GLN A 197 10.75 1.04 -12.68
N VAL A 198 11.19 0.49 -11.54
CA VAL A 198 12.53 0.67 -10.98
C VAL A 198 13.15 -0.72 -10.79
N ASP A 199 14.25 -1.02 -11.49
CA ASP A 199 14.87 -2.36 -11.50
C ASP A 199 13.86 -3.51 -11.71
N GLY A 200 12.81 -3.26 -12.51
CA GLY A 200 11.76 -4.23 -12.83
C GLY A 200 10.61 -4.34 -11.82
N VAL A 201 10.60 -3.53 -10.75
CA VAL A 201 9.47 -3.45 -9.81
C VAL A 201 8.63 -2.20 -10.00
N ASN A 202 7.39 -2.19 -9.53
CA ASN A 202 6.50 -1.05 -9.67
C ASN A 202 7.00 0.15 -8.84
N GLY A 203 7.31 1.26 -9.52
CA GLY A 203 7.80 2.49 -8.90
C GLY A 203 6.77 3.22 -8.01
N ALA A 204 5.49 2.87 -8.12
CA ALA A 204 4.42 3.36 -7.25
C ALA A 204 4.17 2.44 -6.03
N SER A 205 4.86 1.30 -5.93
CA SER A 205 4.69 0.31 -4.86
C SER A 205 5.77 0.46 -3.79
N VAL A 206 5.41 1.05 -2.64
CA VAL A 206 6.35 1.26 -1.53
C VAL A 206 7.00 -0.03 -1.05
N LEU A 207 6.23 -1.12 -0.99
CA LEU A 207 6.71 -2.41 -0.50
C LEU A 207 7.68 -3.05 -1.50
N GLU A 208 7.41 -2.96 -2.79
CA GLU A 208 8.32 -3.48 -3.80
C GLU A 208 9.62 -2.67 -3.87
N LEU A 209 9.54 -1.35 -3.77
CA LEU A 209 10.72 -0.48 -3.68
C LEU A 209 11.60 -0.80 -2.47
N MET A 210 10.99 -1.07 -1.30
CA MET A 210 11.72 -1.51 -0.12
C MET A 210 12.36 -2.89 -0.31
N GLN A 211 11.68 -3.82 -0.99
CA GLN A 211 12.19 -5.15 -1.29
C GLN A 211 13.43 -5.14 -2.19
N LEU A 212 13.64 -4.09 -2.99
CA LEU A 212 14.88 -3.94 -3.76
C LEU A 212 16.11 -3.96 -2.86
N GLY A 213 16.01 -3.51 -1.60
CA GLY A 213 17.16 -3.45 -0.69
C GLY A 213 18.27 -2.54 -1.23
N ALA A 214 17.91 -1.45 -1.92
CA ALA A 214 18.88 -0.57 -2.56
C ALA A 214 19.65 0.26 -1.53
N THR A 215 20.92 -0.07 -1.35
CA THR A 215 21.84 0.62 -0.43
C THR A 215 22.63 1.74 -1.12
N GLN A 216 23.27 2.60 -0.33
CA GLN A 216 24.11 3.68 -0.84
C GLN A 216 25.14 3.17 -1.86
N GLY A 217 25.27 3.89 -2.98
CA GLY A 217 26.21 3.57 -4.05
C GLY A 217 25.69 2.55 -5.06
N ARG A 218 24.55 1.90 -4.83
CA ARG A 218 23.88 1.09 -5.86
C ARG A 218 23.34 1.99 -6.97
N THR A 219 23.52 1.56 -8.21
CA THR A 219 22.85 2.14 -9.38
C THR A 219 21.47 1.51 -9.53
N LEU A 220 20.44 2.34 -9.63
CA LEU A 220 19.07 1.97 -9.98
C LEU A 220 18.81 2.33 -11.44
N GLU A 221 18.10 1.47 -12.15
CA GLU A 221 17.54 1.75 -13.46
C GLU A 221 16.04 2.06 -13.31
N VAL A 222 15.63 3.23 -13.80
CA VAL A 222 14.21 3.60 -13.89
C VAL A 222 13.79 3.58 -15.35
N SER A 223 12.61 3.04 -15.62
CA SER A 223 11.96 3.10 -16.93
C SER A 223 10.50 3.53 -16.78
N ALA A 224 9.99 4.31 -17.73
CA ALA A 224 8.59 4.71 -17.75
C ALA A 224 7.99 4.71 -19.15
N THR A 225 6.70 4.41 -19.24
CA THR A 225 5.88 4.53 -20.45
C THR A 225 4.62 5.34 -20.16
N GLY A 226 4.04 5.94 -21.20
CA GLY A 226 2.82 6.77 -21.10
C GLY A 226 3.08 8.28 -21.19
N PRO A 227 2.00 9.09 -21.16
CA PRO A 227 2.05 10.52 -21.49
C PRO A 227 3.04 11.34 -20.66
N GLN A 228 3.28 10.96 -19.40
CA GLN A 228 4.16 11.67 -18.49
C GLN A 228 5.50 10.96 -18.24
N ALA A 229 5.87 9.95 -19.05
CA ALA A 229 7.06 9.12 -18.83
C ALA A 229 8.36 9.90 -18.63
N ARG A 230 8.63 10.94 -19.45
CA ARG A 230 9.85 11.75 -19.32
C ARG A 230 9.90 12.47 -17.98
N VAL A 231 8.79 13.12 -17.63
CA VAL A 231 8.67 13.92 -16.41
C VAL A 231 8.79 13.03 -15.18
N ALA A 232 8.18 11.84 -15.20
CA ALA A 232 8.29 10.86 -14.13
C ALA A 232 9.73 10.37 -13.93
N VAL A 233 10.44 10.05 -15.02
CA VAL A 233 11.86 9.64 -14.96
C VAL A 233 12.76 10.76 -14.45
N ASP A 234 12.60 11.98 -14.96
CA ASP A 234 13.41 13.13 -14.52
C ASP A 234 13.16 13.45 -13.04
N ALA A 235 11.90 13.37 -12.58
CA ALA A 235 11.53 13.54 -11.17
C ALA A 235 12.12 12.44 -10.27
N PHE A 236 12.08 11.19 -10.72
CA PHE A 236 12.70 10.07 -9.99
C PHE A 236 14.20 10.27 -9.83
N VAL A 237 14.91 10.59 -10.91
CA VAL A 237 16.36 10.85 -10.88
C VAL A 237 16.68 12.00 -9.92
N GLY A 238 15.96 13.12 -10.03
CA GLY A 238 16.14 14.26 -9.12
C GLY A 238 15.95 13.89 -7.66
N ALA A 239 14.88 13.16 -7.33
CA ALA A 239 14.60 12.74 -5.95
C ALA A 239 15.70 11.84 -5.35
N VAL A 240 16.27 10.93 -6.17
CA VAL A 240 17.38 10.06 -5.73
C VAL A 240 18.69 10.85 -5.56
N GLU A 241 18.97 11.80 -6.45
CA GLU A 241 20.16 12.65 -6.39
C GLU A 241 20.15 13.65 -5.23
N GLU A 242 18.97 14.19 -4.90
CA GLU A 242 18.72 15.04 -3.73
C GLU A 242 18.68 14.26 -2.40
N GLY A 243 18.90 12.94 -2.44
CA GLY A 243 18.92 12.10 -1.24
C GLY A 243 17.57 12.05 -0.52
N PHE A 244 16.47 12.21 -1.25
CA PHE A 244 15.10 12.15 -0.75
C PHE A 244 14.76 13.24 0.29
N GLY A 245 15.49 14.35 0.29
CA GLY A 245 15.34 15.45 1.25
C GLY A 245 15.93 15.16 2.64
N GLU A 246 16.72 14.08 2.75
CA GLU A 246 17.40 13.66 3.99
C GLU A 246 18.92 13.92 3.97
N VAL A 247 19.47 14.41 2.84
CA VAL A 247 20.90 14.69 2.59
C VAL A 247 21.07 16.14 2.13
#